data_AF-A0A8C1LRM3-F1
#
_entry.id   AF-A0A8C1LRM3-F1
#
_cell.length_a   1.000
_cell.length_b   1.000
_cell.length_c   1.000
_cell.angle_alpha   90.00
_cell.angle_beta   90.00
_cell.angle_gamma   90.00
#
_symmetry.space_group_name_H-M   'P 1'
#
loop_
_entity.id
_entity.type
_entity.pdbx_description
1 polymer ?
#
loop_
_entity_poly.entity_id
_entity_poly.type
_entity_poly.pdbx_seq_one_letter_code
_entity_poly.pdbx_strand_id
1 'polypeptide(L)'
;MSDIRHALLRRDPLSAAKEVLYHLDISLGSALQSSTGPTPGLEKSTVELVEEFIFHVPKDRNIQPKRMSCVQELQLLEIMCSYFQEQSKDAIRQIIFSALFSLQGNKADESRMAMLGKLVSMAIAVCRVPILECAATWLQRTHSAWCVRLARVLMDDYCTLVPCAISTLQNICSASPRFCCQLLTAVTALYDFSSDELTPPPALLEMLVGWITEDPRLLLLTFINTPLNSSLPLGCLEITPLLGLLRWCVKAPLAYQRGRKSALTNGHGESEKGTAYEELYSKLHLSVLQVFLMLQVHLTEQNLIGRLAVLPVESVATLVEEVSRLCEKLTPFPAANHIQLALDRLAQALQVAMATGALLCAREDLRTLCSRLPHNNLLQLVMSGPVVQPPPHSGPFQPNMYPHIHPGRPSTLSPHSPHPVLSPHPTHPALSPHRPLTAHAAHPSLSPHAFHPAAMAFPYRPIR
;
A
#
# COMPACT_ATOMS: atom_id res chain seq x y z
N MET A 1 -12.36 -39.24 -9.23
CA MET A 1 -12.53 -37.82 -9.62
C MET A 1 -13.93 -37.53 -10.17
N SER A 2 -14.48 -38.37 -11.05
CA SER A 2 -15.94 -38.41 -11.35
C SER A 2 -16.80 -38.34 -10.08
N ASP A 3 -16.33 -39.04 -9.05
CA ASP A 3 -17.11 -39.53 -7.92
C ASP A 3 -17.36 -38.42 -6.89
N ILE A 4 -16.37 -37.54 -6.68
CA ILE A 4 -16.55 -36.34 -5.85
C ILE A 4 -17.53 -35.36 -6.51
N ARG A 5 -17.46 -35.15 -7.84
CA ARG A 5 -18.47 -34.34 -8.57
C ARG A 5 -19.87 -34.95 -8.42
N HIS A 6 -20.02 -36.27 -8.55
CA HIS A 6 -21.30 -36.95 -8.35
C HIS A 6 -21.80 -36.90 -6.90
N ALA A 7 -20.92 -36.85 -5.90
CA ALA A 7 -21.29 -36.66 -4.50
C ALA A 7 -21.74 -35.21 -4.22
N LEU A 8 -21.02 -34.22 -4.76
CA LEU A 8 -21.33 -32.80 -4.64
C LEU A 8 -22.68 -32.44 -5.31
N LEU A 9 -22.97 -33.01 -6.49
CA LEU A 9 -24.24 -32.83 -7.20
C LEU A 9 -25.48 -33.33 -6.43
N ARG A 10 -25.31 -34.11 -5.34
CA ARG A 10 -26.40 -34.60 -4.48
C ARG A 10 -26.63 -33.74 -3.23
N ARG A 11 -25.80 -32.72 -3.00
CA ARG A 11 -25.89 -31.82 -1.83
C ARG A 11 -26.62 -30.53 -2.17
N ASP A 12 -27.02 -29.77 -1.15
CA ASP A 12 -27.33 -28.36 -1.33
C ASP A 12 -26.06 -27.55 -1.68
N PRO A 13 -26.19 -26.35 -2.27
CA PRO A 13 -25.04 -25.57 -2.73
C PRO A 13 -24.03 -25.21 -1.62
N LEU A 14 -24.47 -24.99 -0.38
CA LEU A 14 -23.61 -24.57 0.72
C LEU A 14 -22.83 -25.76 1.29
N SER A 15 -23.49 -26.92 1.43
CA SER A 15 -22.83 -28.18 1.81
C SER A 15 -21.94 -28.75 0.70
N ALA A 16 -22.16 -28.37 -0.56
CA ALA A 16 -21.23 -28.63 -1.66
C ALA A 16 -20.01 -27.70 -1.59
N ALA A 17 -20.19 -26.39 -1.44
CA ALA A 17 -19.10 -25.43 -1.33
C ALA A 17 -18.18 -25.71 -0.11
N LYS A 18 -18.75 -26.05 1.05
CA LYS A 18 -17.99 -26.51 2.24
C LYS A 18 -17.08 -27.70 1.94
N GLU A 19 -17.61 -28.70 1.23
CA GLU A 19 -16.86 -29.92 0.88
C GLU A 19 -15.76 -29.64 -0.15
N VAL A 20 -15.96 -28.70 -1.08
CA VAL A 20 -14.91 -28.26 -2.00
C VAL A 20 -13.79 -27.52 -1.27
N LEU A 21 -14.11 -26.67 -0.27
CA LEU A 21 -13.09 -26.04 0.60
C LEU A 21 -12.30 -27.09 1.40
N TYR A 22 -12.97 -28.12 1.93
CA TYR A 22 -12.31 -29.22 2.65
C TYR A 22 -11.44 -30.10 1.73
N HIS A 23 -11.91 -30.37 0.50
CA HIS A 23 -11.12 -31.08 -0.50
C HIS A 23 -9.89 -30.28 -0.97
N LEU A 24 -10.01 -28.95 -1.10
CA LEU A 24 -8.87 -28.05 -1.32
C LEU A 24 -7.86 -28.16 -0.17
N ASP A 25 -8.31 -28.13 1.09
CA ASP A 25 -7.45 -28.25 2.28
C ASP A 25 -6.63 -29.56 2.28
N ILE A 26 -7.29 -30.70 2.03
CA ILE A 26 -6.62 -32.01 1.95
C ILE A 26 -5.65 -32.08 0.78
N SER A 27 -6.08 -31.72 -0.44
CA SER A 27 -5.28 -31.90 -1.66
C SER A 27 -4.06 -30.97 -1.69
N LEU A 28 -4.20 -29.71 -1.28
CA LEU A 28 -3.12 -28.73 -1.29
C LEU A 28 -2.26 -28.84 -0.02
N GLY A 29 -2.87 -29.15 1.13
CA GLY A 29 -2.17 -29.43 2.38
C GLY A 29 -1.30 -30.68 2.33
N SER A 30 -1.69 -31.71 1.57
CA SER A 30 -0.84 -32.89 1.32
C SER A 30 0.26 -32.62 0.28
N ALA A 31 -0.05 -31.90 -0.80
CA ALA A 31 0.94 -31.51 -1.80
C ALA A 31 2.07 -30.63 -1.21
N LEU A 32 1.75 -29.76 -0.24
CA LEU A 32 2.75 -28.99 0.53
C LEU A 32 3.68 -29.84 1.41
N GLN A 33 3.27 -31.04 1.79
CA GLN A 33 4.08 -31.95 2.63
C GLN A 33 4.96 -32.89 1.80
N SER A 34 4.64 -33.09 0.52
CA SER A 34 5.38 -33.97 -0.40
C SER A 34 6.30 -33.24 -1.38
N SER A 35 6.17 -31.91 -1.52
CA SER A 35 6.96 -31.13 -2.50
C SER A 35 8.16 -30.40 -1.88
N THR A 36 9.37 -30.84 -2.24
CA THR A 36 10.62 -30.08 -2.05
C THR A 36 10.95 -29.23 -3.28
N GLY A 37 9.93 -28.60 -3.88
CA GLY A 37 10.00 -27.96 -5.20
C GLY A 37 9.10 -26.74 -5.32
N PRO A 38 8.99 -26.12 -6.52
CA PRO A 38 8.12 -24.96 -6.72
C PRO A 38 6.66 -25.30 -6.43
N THR A 39 5.89 -24.30 -5.97
CA THR A 39 4.50 -24.45 -5.52
C THR A 39 3.65 -25.22 -6.54
N PRO A 40 2.99 -26.33 -6.13
CA PRO A 40 2.19 -27.14 -7.04
C PRO A 40 1.03 -26.33 -7.62
N GLY A 41 0.98 -26.22 -8.94
CA GLY A 41 -0.16 -25.63 -9.64
C GLY A 41 -1.43 -26.46 -9.42
N LEU A 42 -2.58 -25.80 -9.36
CA LEU A 42 -3.86 -26.49 -9.16
C LEU A 42 -4.13 -27.49 -10.29
N GLU A 43 -4.52 -28.72 -9.95
CA GLU A 43 -5.05 -29.63 -10.95
C GLU A 43 -6.29 -29.01 -11.63
N LYS A 44 -6.39 -29.17 -12.96
CA LYS A 44 -7.54 -28.68 -13.74
C LYS A 44 -8.88 -29.20 -13.18
N SER A 45 -8.91 -30.45 -12.74
CA SER A 45 -10.02 -31.10 -12.01
C SER A 45 -10.50 -30.27 -10.82
N THR A 46 -9.57 -29.73 -10.04
CA THR A 46 -9.86 -28.95 -8.83
C THR A 46 -10.30 -27.53 -9.17
N VAL A 47 -9.70 -26.89 -10.19
CA VAL A 47 -10.19 -25.60 -10.73
C VAL A 47 -11.65 -25.74 -11.19
N GLU A 48 -11.94 -26.82 -11.91
CA GLU A 48 -13.28 -27.14 -12.41
C GLU A 48 -14.33 -27.36 -11.31
N LEU A 49 -13.97 -27.90 -10.14
CA LEU A 49 -14.87 -28.04 -9.00
C LEU A 49 -15.14 -26.69 -8.33
N VAL A 50 -14.11 -25.85 -8.20
CA VAL A 50 -14.22 -24.50 -7.65
C VAL A 50 -15.12 -23.62 -8.52
N GLU A 51 -14.99 -23.69 -9.85
CA GLU A 51 -15.84 -22.94 -10.78
C GLU A 51 -17.30 -23.42 -10.76
N GLU A 52 -17.52 -24.73 -10.67
CA GLU A 52 -18.87 -25.33 -10.70
C GLU A 52 -19.64 -25.15 -9.38
N PHE A 53 -18.99 -25.32 -8.21
CA PHE A 53 -19.68 -25.37 -6.91
C PHE A 53 -19.46 -24.17 -5.98
N ILE A 54 -18.44 -23.34 -6.21
CA ILE A 54 -18.25 -22.08 -5.46
C ILE A 54 -18.71 -20.90 -6.32
N PHE A 55 -18.17 -20.77 -7.53
CA PHE A 55 -18.49 -19.64 -8.43
C PHE A 55 -19.73 -19.85 -9.30
N HIS A 56 -20.38 -21.02 -9.22
CA HIS A 56 -21.64 -21.36 -9.89
C HIS A 56 -21.62 -21.12 -11.41
N VAL A 57 -20.47 -21.35 -12.04
CA VAL A 57 -20.23 -21.18 -13.48
C VAL A 57 -20.62 -22.48 -14.21
N PRO A 58 -21.62 -22.47 -15.12
CA PRO A 58 -22.03 -23.68 -15.82
C PRO A 58 -20.94 -24.18 -16.77
N LYS A 59 -20.63 -25.48 -16.70
CA LYS A 59 -19.79 -26.16 -17.70
C LYS A 59 -20.49 -26.28 -19.06
N ASP A 60 -21.78 -26.58 -19.04
CA ASP A 60 -22.60 -26.75 -20.24
C ASP A 60 -23.39 -25.48 -20.58
N ARG A 61 -23.18 -24.95 -21.80
CA ARG A 61 -23.84 -23.72 -22.29
C ARG A 61 -25.38 -23.79 -22.32
N ASN A 62 -25.95 -25.00 -22.30
CA ASN A 62 -27.39 -25.23 -22.42
C ASN A 62 -28.10 -25.31 -21.06
N ILE A 63 -27.37 -25.27 -19.94
CA ILE A 63 -27.94 -25.31 -18.59
C ILE A 63 -28.04 -23.88 -18.05
N GLN A 64 -29.26 -23.44 -17.71
CA GLN A 64 -29.49 -22.16 -17.04
C GLN A 64 -28.71 -22.11 -15.71
N PRO A 65 -27.87 -21.08 -15.46
CA PRO A 65 -27.12 -20.97 -14.21
C PRO A 65 -28.08 -20.81 -13.03
N LYS A 66 -28.12 -21.82 -12.15
CA LYS A 66 -28.87 -21.78 -10.90
C LYS A 66 -28.15 -20.87 -9.90
N ARG A 67 -28.30 -19.56 -10.10
CA ARG A 67 -27.74 -18.52 -9.23
C ARG A 67 -28.20 -18.73 -7.79
N MET A 68 -27.27 -18.52 -6.86
CA MET A 68 -27.55 -18.45 -5.42
C MET A 68 -28.47 -17.27 -5.12
N SER A 69 -29.30 -17.37 -4.07
CA SER A 69 -29.97 -16.19 -3.51
C SER A 69 -28.97 -15.33 -2.72
N CYS A 70 -29.27 -14.05 -2.49
CA CYS A 70 -28.41 -13.16 -1.70
C CYS A 70 -28.16 -13.68 -0.27
N VAL A 71 -29.13 -14.40 0.31
CA VAL A 71 -28.99 -15.04 1.63
C VAL A 71 -28.01 -16.21 1.57
N GLN A 72 -28.08 -17.05 0.52
CA GLN A 72 -27.12 -18.12 0.32
C GLN A 72 -25.71 -17.59 0.01
N GLU A 73 -25.60 -16.50 -0.75
CA GLU A 73 -24.31 -15.86 -1.03
C GLU A 73 -23.68 -15.30 0.26
N LEU A 74 -24.46 -14.63 1.11
CA LEU A 74 -24.00 -14.20 2.44
C LEU A 74 -23.55 -15.39 3.31
N GLN A 75 -24.33 -16.48 3.33
CA GLN A 75 -23.96 -17.69 4.06
C GLN A 75 -22.68 -18.34 3.51
N LEU A 76 -22.41 -18.26 2.20
CA LEU A 76 -21.14 -18.70 1.61
C LEU A 76 -19.98 -17.81 2.05
N LEU A 77 -20.17 -16.48 2.11
CA LEU A 77 -19.16 -15.56 2.62
C LEU A 77 -18.88 -15.81 4.11
N GLU A 78 -19.89 -16.10 4.93
CA GLU A 78 -19.74 -16.55 6.32
C GLU A 78 -18.92 -17.85 6.41
N ILE A 79 -19.24 -18.85 5.58
CA ILE A 79 -18.51 -20.12 5.49
C ILE A 79 -17.04 -19.91 5.14
N MET A 80 -16.75 -19.06 4.16
CA MET A 80 -15.38 -18.71 3.76
C MET A 80 -14.65 -17.94 4.88
N CYS A 81 -15.33 -17.01 5.56
CA CYS A 81 -14.80 -16.31 6.73
C CYS A 81 -14.42 -17.26 7.87
N SER A 82 -15.31 -18.20 8.23
CA SER A 82 -15.03 -19.22 9.25
C SER A 82 -13.86 -20.11 8.84
N TYR A 83 -13.87 -20.63 7.60
CA TYR A 83 -12.79 -21.48 7.10
C TYR A 83 -11.40 -20.79 7.17
N PHE A 84 -11.28 -19.56 6.68
CA PHE A 84 -10.00 -18.82 6.75
C PHE A 84 -9.65 -18.39 8.19
N GLN A 85 -10.62 -18.25 9.08
CA GLN A 85 -10.39 -17.96 10.50
C GLN A 85 -9.88 -19.19 11.27
N GLU A 86 -10.34 -20.39 10.91
CA GLU A 86 -10.06 -21.67 11.57
C GLU A 86 -8.78 -22.33 11.05
N GLN A 87 -8.40 -22.14 9.78
CA GLN A 87 -7.17 -22.71 9.22
C GLN A 87 -5.92 -22.05 9.82
N SER A 88 -5.37 -22.69 10.85
CA SER A 88 -4.15 -22.29 11.56
C SER A 88 -2.92 -22.02 10.66
N LYS A 89 -2.75 -22.74 9.55
CA LYS A 89 -1.54 -22.70 8.71
C LYS A 89 -1.62 -21.59 7.64
N ASP A 90 -0.87 -20.50 7.85
CA ASP A 90 -0.80 -19.36 6.92
C ASP A 90 -0.55 -19.78 5.46
N ALA A 91 0.41 -20.67 5.21
CA ALA A 91 0.76 -21.16 3.87
C ALA A 91 -0.41 -21.88 3.17
N ILE A 92 -1.25 -22.61 3.93
CA ILE A 92 -2.45 -23.27 3.38
C ILE A 92 -3.51 -22.22 3.05
N ARG A 93 -3.73 -21.21 3.90
CA ARG A 93 -4.64 -20.09 3.58
C ARG A 93 -4.23 -19.39 2.29
N GLN A 94 -2.95 -19.03 2.15
CA GLN A 94 -2.45 -18.31 0.97
C GLN A 94 -2.63 -19.11 -0.34
N ILE A 95 -2.33 -20.41 -0.32
CA ILE A 95 -2.50 -21.27 -1.50
C ILE A 95 -3.99 -21.51 -1.82
N ILE A 96 -4.87 -21.62 -0.83
CA ILE A 96 -6.30 -21.80 -1.07
C ILE A 96 -6.98 -20.50 -1.49
N PHE A 97 -6.57 -19.35 -0.95
CA PHE A 97 -6.99 -18.04 -1.46
C PHE A 97 -6.56 -17.86 -2.91
N SER A 98 -5.35 -18.31 -3.27
CA SER A 98 -4.88 -18.33 -4.67
C SER A 98 -5.71 -19.30 -5.54
N ALA A 99 -6.01 -20.52 -5.06
CA ALA A 99 -6.85 -21.48 -5.78
C ALA A 99 -8.25 -20.93 -6.11
N LEU A 100 -8.81 -20.13 -5.21
CA LEU A 100 -10.11 -19.49 -5.35
C LEU A 100 -10.06 -18.22 -6.22
N PHE A 101 -9.03 -17.37 -6.07
CA PHE A 101 -9.04 -16.00 -6.61
C PHE A 101 -7.93 -15.67 -7.60
N SER A 102 -6.96 -16.55 -7.87
CA SER A 102 -6.03 -16.37 -8.98
C SER A 102 -6.79 -16.48 -10.31
N LEU A 103 -6.64 -15.45 -11.14
CA LEU A 103 -7.36 -15.28 -12.40
C LEU A 103 -6.79 -16.22 -13.47
N GLN A 104 -7.67 -16.79 -14.30
CA GLN A 104 -7.33 -17.85 -15.26
C GLN A 104 -7.42 -17.41 -16.73
N GLY A 105 -7.76 -16.15 -16.99
CA GLY A 105 -8.08 -15.64 -18.34
C GLY A 105 -9.39 -16.21 -18.89
N ASN A 106 -10.33 -16.57 -18.01
CA ASN A 106 -11.53 -17.34 -18.34
C ASN A 106 -12.83 -16.67 -17.86
N LYS A 107 -13.99 -17.27 -18.20
CA LYS A 107 -15.31 -16.69 -17.87
C LYS A 107 -15.66 -16.69 -16.38
N ALA A 108 -14.97 -17.49 -15.55
CA ALA A 108 -15.17 -17.52 -14.12
C ALA A 108 -14.49 -16.33 -13.41
N ASP A 109 -13.52 -15.65 -14.04
CA ASP A 109 -12.77 -14.54 -13.44
C ASP A 109 -13.67 -13.39 -12.98
N GLU A 110 -14.78 -13.13 -13.68
CA GLU A 110 -15.80 -12.17 -13.24
C GLU A 110 -16.53 -12.61 -11.96
N SER A 111 -16.89 -13.89 -11.85
CA SER A 111 -17.46 -14.46 -10.61
C SER A 111 -16.45 -14.50 -9.47
N ARG A 112 -15.17 -14.83 -9.76
CA ARG A 112 -14.07 -14.80 -8.80
C ARG A 112 -13.89 -13.38 -8.25
N MET A 113 -13.84 -12.37 -9.12
CA MET A 113 -13.70 -10.96 -8.75
C MET A 113 -14.91 -10.44 -7.97
N ALA A 114 -16.14 -10.79 -8.36
CA ALA A 114 -17.35 -10.37 -7.64
C ALA A 114 -17.41 -10.97 -6.22
N MET A 115 -17.05 -12.25 -6.07
CA MET A 115 -16.99 -12.92 -4.77
C MET A 115 -15.82 -12.39 -3.92
N LEU A 116 -14.66 -12.13 -4.52
CA LEU A 116 -13.48 -11.55 -3.87
C LEU A 116 -13.80 -10.18 -3.27
N GLY A 117 -14.45 -9.29 -4.04
CA GLY A 117 -14.86 -7.97 -3.57
C GLY A 117 -15.75 -8.07 -2.32
N LYS A 118 -16.78 -8.91 -2.37
CA LYS A 118 -17.68 -9.15 -1.23
C LYS A 118 -16.97 -9.78 -0.03
N LEU A 119 -16.07 -10.74 -0.25
CA LEU A 119 -15.32 -11.41 0.81
C LEU A 119 -14.34 -10.48 1.52
N VAL A 120 -13.61 -9.64 0.77
CA VAL A 120 -12.68 -8.66 1.35
C VAL A 120 -13.45 -7.52 2.03
N SER A 121 -14.56 -7.06 1.42
CA SER A 121 -15.45 -6.06 2.04
C SER A 121 -16.02 -6.57 3.37
N MET A 122 -16.55 -7.79 3.41
CA MET A 122 -17.01 -8.43 4.65
C MET A 122 -15.85 -8.64 5.64
N ALA A 123 -14.66 -9.04 5.18
CA ALA A 123 -13.50 -9.23 6.03
C ALA A 123 -13.01 -7.94 6.69
N ILE A 124 -13.18 -6.77 6.06
CA ILE A 124 -12.98 -5.47 6.73
C ILE A 124 -14.09 -5.26 7.77
N ALA A 125 -15.36 -5.43 7.40
CA ALA A 125 -16.51 -5.19 8.27
C ALA A 125 -16.50 -5.99 9.58
N VAL A 126 -16.03 -7.25 9.54
CA VAL A 126 -15.91 -8.14 10.71
C VAL A 126 -14.46 -8.49 11.06
N CYS A 127 -13.50 -7.62 10.69
CA CYS A 127 -12.08 -7.66 11.06
C CYS A 127 -11.39 -9.04 10.94
N ARG A 128 -11.60 -9.73 9.80
CA ARG A 128 -11.01 -11.05 9.51
C ARG A 128 -9.60 -10.92 8.94
N VAL A 129 -8.66 -10.52 9.79
CA VAL A 129 -7.21 -10.39 9.46
C VAL A 129 -6.65 -11.58 8.63
N PRO A 130 -6.99 -12.86 8.88
CA PRO A 130 -6.51 -13.97 8.05
C PRO A 130 -6.87 -13.87 6.55
N ILE A 131 -8.02 -13.26 6.21
CA ILE A 131 -8.41 -12.99 4.82
C ILE A 131 -7.67 -11.77 4.29
N LEU A 132 -7.48 -10.74 5.11
CA LEU A 132 -6.84 -9.48 4.69
C LEU A 132 -5.36 -9.68 4.35
N GLU A 133 -4.62 -10.49 5.11
CA GLU A 133 -3.23 -10.87 4.77
C GLU A 133 -3.15 -11.73 3.47
N CYS A 134 -4.21 -12.47 3.13
CA CYS A 134 -4.31 -13.17 1.84
C CYS A 134 -4.65 -12.20 0.70
N ALA A 135 -5.58 -11.26 0.92
CA ALA A 135 -5.93 -10.22 -0.02
C ALA A 135 -4.74 -9.27 -0.30
N ALA A 136 -3.90 -8.99 0.69
CA ALA A 136 -2.65 -8.25 0.53
C ALA A 136 -1.69 -8.98 -0.43
N THR A 137 -1.50 -10.28 -0.23
CA THR A 137 -0.63 -11.12 -1.07
C THR A 137 -1.19 -11.26 -2.49
N TRP A 138 -2.52 -11.31 -2.63
CA TRP A 138 -3.20 -11.29 -3.93
C TRP A 138 -3.04 -9.94 -4.65
N LEU A 139 -3.24 -8.80 -3.96
CA LEU A 139 -3.06 -7.45 -4.52
C LEU A 139 -1.63 -7.25 -5.04
N GLN A 140 -0.63 -7.74 -4.30
CA GLN A 140 0.78 -7.64 -4.68
C GLN A 140 1.12 -8.46 -5.94
N ARG A 141 0.47 -9.62 -6.13
CA ARG A 141 0.83 -10.60 -7.17
C ARG A 141 -0.15 -10.68 -8.34
N THR A 142 -1.12 -9.77 -8.40
CA THR A 142 -2.15 -9.72 -9.45
C THR A 142 -1.96 -8.51 -10.36
N HIS A 143 -2.32 -8.67 -11.64
CA HIS A 143 -2.25 -7.61 -12.63
C HIS A 143 -3.08 -6.38 -12.20
N SER A 144 -2.44 -5.22 -12.19
CA SER A 144 -2.89 -3.89 -11.74
C SER A 144 -4.36 -3.57 -12.00
N ALA A 145 -4.86 -3.81 -13.22
CA ALA A 145 -6.26 -3.59 -13.58
C ALA A 145 -7.28 -4.27 -12.63
N TRP A 146 -6.97 -5.46 -12.10
CA TRP A 146 -7.84 -6.18 -11.17
C TRP A 146 -7.67 -5.72 -9.73
N CYS A 147 -6.47 -5.28 -9.35
CA CYS A 147 -6.22 -4.62 -8.07
C CYS A 147 -6.98 -3.28 -7.97
N VAL A 148 -7.00 -2.51 -9.06
CA VAL A 148 -7.83 -1.29 -9.20
C VAL A 148 -9.33 -1.60 -9.17
N ARG A 149 -9.78 -2.73 -9.75
CA ARG A 149 -11.17 -3.21 -9.61
C ARG A 149 -11.52 -3.55 -8.16
N LEU A 150 -10.63 -4.23 -7.42
CA LEU A 150 -10.84 -4.52 -6.00
C LEU A 150 -10.90 -3.24 -5.17
N ALA A 151 -9.94 -2.33 -5.38
CA ALA A 151 -9.94 -1.03 -4.72
C ALA A 151 -11.24 -0.26 -4.98
N ARG A 152 -11.74 -0.23 -6.23
CA ARG A 152 -13.00 0.47 -6.55
C ARG A 152 -14.18 -0.09 -5.75
N VAL A 153 -14.39 -1.41 -5.73
CA VAL A 153 -15.47 -2.02 -4.93
C VAL A 153 -15.38 -1.62 -3.46
N LEU A 154 -14.17 -1.63 -2.89
CA LEU A 154 -13.98 -1.26 -1.48
C LEU A 154 -14.17 0.24 -1.23
N MET A 155 -13.77 1.12 -2.15
CA MET A 155 -14.03 2.56 -2.02
C MET A 155 -15.51 2.88 -2.20
N ASP A 156 -16.20 2.18 -3.11
CA ASP A 156 -17.65 2.31 -3.29
C ASP A 156 -18.39 1.88 -2.00
N ASP A 157 -18.10 0.70 -1.46
CA ASP A 157 -18.70 0.22 -0.21
C ASP A 157 -18.44 1.17 0.98
N TYR A 158 -17.18 1.55 1.22
CA TYR A 158 -16.75 2.23 2.46
C TYR A 158 -16.73 3.75 2.41
N CYS A 159 -16.62 4.36 1.23
CA CYS A 159 -16.51 5.82 1.07
C CYS A 159 -17.68 6.45 0.30
N THR A 160 -18.43 5.68 -0.49
CA THR A 160 -19.50 6.22 -1.38
C THR A 160 -20.90 5.78 -0.95
N LEU A 161 -21.13 4.48 -0.71
CA LEU A 161 -22.46 3.88 -0.60
C LEU A 161 -23.01 3.84 0.83
N VAL A 162 -22.16 3.59 1.83
CA VAL A 162 -22.59 3.40 3.22
C VAL A 162 -22.10 4.57 4.10
N PRO A 163 -23.00 5.44 4.59
CA PRO A 163 -22.63 6.52 5.50
C PRO A 163 -21.87 6.03 6.73
N CYS A 164 -20.86 6.80 7.14
CA CYS A 164 -19.95 6.52 8.27
C CYS A 164 -19.10 5.23 8.16
N ALA A 165 -19.26 4.39 7.13
CA ALA A 165 -18.51 3.14 6.99
C ALA A 165 -16.99 3.33 6.90
N ILE A 166 -16.52 4.50 6.44
CA ILE A 166 -15.10 4.84 6.45
C ILE A 166 -14.43 4.71 7.82
N SER A 167 -15.18 4.83 8.93
CA SER A 167 -14.68 4.55 10.29
C SER A 167 -14.35 3.06 10.51
N THR A 168 -15.11 2.14 9.91
CA THR A 168 -14.80 0.71 9.89
C THR A 168 -13.52 0.43 9.11
N LEU A 169 -13.32 1.12 7.98
CA LEU A 169 -12.09 1.02 7.20
C LEU A 169 -10.90 1.60 7.96
N GLN A 170 -11.03 2.80 8.56
CA GLN A 170 -10.01 3.47 9.38
C GLN A 170 -9.36 2.54 10.41
N ASN A 171 -10.17 1.75 11.13
CA ASN A 171 -9.71 0.82 12.16
C ASN A 171 -8.83 -0.33 11.64
N ILE A 172 -8.86 -0.64 10.33
CA ILE A 172 -8.20 -1.84 9.79
C ILE A 172 -6.67 -1.69 9.67
N CYS A 173 -6.14 -0.46 9.67
CA CYS A 173 -4.69 -0.21 9.61
C CYS A 173 -3.93 -0.80 10.80
N SER A 174 -4.52 -0.73 12.00
CA SER A 174 -3.96 -1.32 13.22
C SER A 174 -4.07 -2.86 13.25
N ALA A 175 -4.94 -3.45 12.43
CA ALA A 175 -5.25 -4.88 12.44
C ALA A 175 -4.56 -5.67 11.31
N SER A 176 -4.46 -5.09 10.11
CA SER A 176 -3.75 -5.67 8.96
C SER A 176 -3.04 -4.55 8.17
N PRO A 177 -1.90 -4.03 8.66
CA PRO A 177 -1.18 -2.97 7.98
C PRO A 177 -0.59 -3.44 6.63
N ARG A 178 -0.35 -4.75 6.43
CA ARG A 178 0.06 -5.27 5.10
C ARG A 178 -1.04 -5.10 4.07
N PHE A 179 -2.29 -5.39 4.43
CA PHE A 179 -3.44 -5.11 3.58
C PHE A 179 -3.57 -3.62 3.29
N CYS A 180 -3.40 -2.75 4.29
CA CYS A 180 -3.45 -1.31 4.06
C CYS A 180 -2.34 -0.81 3.11
N CYS A 181 -1.08 -1.23 3.26
CA CYS A 181 0.01 -0.89 2.33
C CYS A 181 -0.35 -1.25 0.87
N GLN A 182 -0.96 -2.41 0.65
CA GLN A 182 -1.39 -2.87 -0.67
C GLN A 182 -2.65 -2.15 -1.18
N LEU A 183 -3.61 -1.89 -0.30
CA LEU A 183 -4.81 -1.10 -0.62
C LEU A 183 -4.44 0.33 -1.01
N LEU A 184 -3.50 0.99 -0.30
CA LEU A 184 -2.96 2.30 -0.68
C LEU A 184 -2.38 2.28 -2.10
N THR A 185 -1.65 1.24 -2.45
CA THR A 185 -1.04 1.09 -3.78
C THR A 185 -2.11 0.97 -4.87
N ALA A 186 -3.17 0.20 -4.61
CA ALA A 186 -4.29 0.04 -5.54
C ALA A 186 -5.22 1.27 -5.61
N VAL A 187 -5.44 1.97 -4.50
CA VAL A 187 -6.25 3.20 -4.40
C VAL A 187 -5.55 4.39 -5.07
N THR A 188 -4.23 4.50 -4.96
CA THR A 188 -3.44 5.54 -5.66
C THR A 188 -3.21 5.25 -7.15
N ALA A 189 -3.50 4.03 -7.60
CA ALA A 189 -3.65 3.67 -9.00
C ALA A 189 -5.10 3.83 -9.52
N LEU A 190 -6.10 3.80 -8.63
CA LEU A 190 -7.52 4.06 -8.94
C LEU A 190 -7.79 5.55 -9.17
N TYR A 191 -7.38 6.42 -8.23
CA TYR A 191 -7.55 7.87 -8.35
C TYR A 191 -6.26 8.47 -8.94
N ASP A 192 -6.19 8.52 -10.27
CA ASP A 192 -4.99 8.94 -11.00
C ASP A 192 -4.97 10.43 -11.35
N PHE A 193 -6.03 11.19 -11.04
CA PHE A 193 -6.24 12.59 -11.45
C PHE A 193 -6.30 12.81 -12.98
N SER A 194 -6.62 11.79 -13.79
CA SER A 194 -6.87 11.97 -15.23
C SER A 194 -8.16 12.76 -15.49
N SER A 195 -9.26 12.41 -14.80
CA SER A 195 -10.51 13.16 -14.73
C SER A 195 -10.76 13.70 -13.31
N ASP A 196 -11.79 14.52 -13.17
CA ASP A 196 -12.15 15.11 -11.88
C ASP A 196 -12.86 14.07 -10.99
N GLU A 197 -13.59 13.13 -11.59
CA GLU A 197 -14.14 11.91 -10.97
C GLU A 197 -13.06 10.96 -10.42
N LEU A 198 -11.83 11.02 -10.98
CA LEU A 198 -10.67 10.24 -10.59
C LEU A 198 -9.72 11.02 -9.67
N THR A 199 -10.26 12.03 -8.97
CA THR A 199 -9.67 12.68 -7.79
C THR A 199 -10.15 11.95 -6.52
N PRO A 200 -9.30 11.67 -5.53
CA PRO A 200 -9.73 10.94 -4.34
C PRO A 200 -10.72 11.76 -3.49
N PRO A 201 -11.82 11.16 -2.99
CA PRO A 201 -12.78 11.86 -2.15
C PRO A 201 -12.17 12.47 -0.86
N PRO A 202 -12.70 13.61 -0.36
CA PRO A 202 -12.23 14.28 0.86
C PRO A 202 -11.95 13.36 2.06
N ALA A 203 -12.96 12.59 2.49
CA ALA A 203 -12.84 11.71 3.67
C ALA A 203 -11.83 10.57 3.45
N LEU A 204 -11.67 10.10 2.20
CA LEU A 204 -10.65 9.12 1.84
C LEU A 204 -9.25 9.72 1.99
N LEU A 205 -9.03 10.94 1.48
CA LEU A 205 -7.76 11.64 1.64
C LEU A 205 -7.44 11.89 3.12
N GLU A 206 -8.42 12.32 3.92
CA GLU A 206 -8.27 12.52 5.37
C GLU A 206 -7.86 11.24 6.09
N MET A 207 -8.55 10.12 5.83
CA MET A 207 -8.20 8.79 6.39
C MET A 207 -6.77 8.38 6.01
N LEU A 208 -6.42 8.46 4.72
CA LEU A 208 -5.13 8.00 4.22
C LEU A 208 -3.98 8.87 4.75
N VAL A 209 -4.17 10.20 4.82
CA VAL A 209 -3.20 11.10 5.46
C VAL A 209 -3.05 10.76 6.94
N GLY A 210 -4.16 10.49 7.65
CA GLY A 210 -4.16 10.03 9.04
C GLY A 210 -3.22 8.84 9.26
N TRP A 211 -3.51 7.70 8.63
CA TRP A 211 -2.69 6.47 8.74
C TRP A 211 -1.20 6.72 8.44
N ILE A 212 -0.90 7.53 7.41
CA ILE A 212 0.47 7.82 6.97
C ILE A 212 1.20 8.74 7.95
N THR A 213 0.49 9.66 8.61
CA THR A 213 1.07 10.51 9.67
C THR A 213 1.22 9.80 11.01
N GLU A 214 0.40 8.77 11.28
CA GLU A 214 0.51 7.92 12.48
C GLU A 214 1.66 6.91 12.38
N ASP A 215 1.82 6.23 11.23
CA ASP A 215 2.99 5.39 10.97
C ASP A 215 3.46 5.45 9.50
N PRO A 216 4.44 6.32 9.18
CA PRO A 216 5.03 6.39 7.83
C PRO A 216 5.65 5.07 7.34
N ARG A 217 6.02 4.14 8.25
CA ARG A 217 6.59 2.82 7.88
C ARG A 217 5.58 1.94 7.15
N LEU A 218 4.28 2.23 7.27
CA LEU A 218 3.20 1.58 6.51
C LEU A 218 3.53 1.50 5.02
N LEU A 219 4.07 2.60 4.46
CA LEU A 219 4.38 2.71 3.02
C LEU A 219 5.55 1.81 2.56
N LEU A 220 6.37 1.31 3.48
CA LEU A 220 7.48 0.40 3.20
C LEU A 220 7.18 -1.05 3.59
N LEU A 221 6.00 -1.33 4.16
CA LEU A 221 5.77 -2.60 4.83
C LEU A 221 5.80 -3.80 3.88
N THR A 222 5.21 -3.70 2.68
CA THR A 222 5.34 -4.75 1.65
C THR A 222 6.80 -4.90 1.21
N PHE A 223 7.51 -3.80 0.95
CA PHE A 223 8.92 -3.81 0.51
C PHE A 223 9.83 -4.57 1.49
N ILE A 224 9.74 -4.24 2.78
CA ILE A 224 10.55 -4.85 3.85
C ILE A 224 10.19 -6.34 4.07
N ASN A 225 8.94 -6.74 3.79
CA ASN A 225 8.48 -8.12 3.98
C ASN A 225 8.60 -9.01 2.72
N THR A 226 9.01 -8.46 1.58
CA THR A 226 9.06 -9.20 0.30
C THR A 226 10.47 -9.73 0.02
N PRO A 227 10.65 -11.03 -0.26
CA PRO A 227 11.95 -11.56 -0.68
C PRO A 227 12.44 -10.86 -1.96
N LEU A 228 13.62 -10.23 -1.89
CA LEU A 228 14.20 -9.41 -2.95
C LEU A 228 14.52 -10.18 -4.25
N ASN A 229 14.57 -11.50 -4.17
CA ASN A 229 14.74 -12.43 -5.28
C ASN A 229 13.40 -12.89 -5.90
N SER A 230 12.25 -12.48 -5.36
CA SER A 230 10.94 -12.84 -5.89
C SER A 230 10.53 -11.89 -7.02
N SER A 231 10.66 -12.35 -8.27
CA SER A 231 10.14 -11.63 -9.43
C SER A 231 8.62 -11.50 -9.33
N LEU A 232 8.12 -10.27 -9.44
CA LEU A 232 6.70 -10.00 -9.59
C LEU A 232 6.23 -10.40 -11.00
N PRO A 233 5.01 -10.94 -11.15
CA PRO A 233 4.41 -11.14 -12.47
C PRO A 233 4.29 -9.82 -13.24
N LEU A 234 4.41 -9.87 -14.58
CA LEU A 234 4.31 -8.66 -15.39
C LEU A 234 2.94 -7.97 -15.24
N GLY A 235 2.96 -6.65 -15.16
CA GLY A 235 1.75 -5.81 -15.05
C GLY A 235 1.11 -5.75 -13.66
N CYS A 236 1.76 -6.30 -12.61
CA CYS A 236 1.38 -6.03 -11.21
C CYS A 236 1.55 -4.55 -10.84
N LEU A 237 1.07 -4.17 -9.65
CA LEU A 237 1.34 -2.84 -9.08
C LEU A 237 2.77 -2.74 -8.54
N GLU A 238 3.23 -1.51 -8.31
CA GLU A 238 4.49 -1.20 -7.63
C GLU A 238 4.54 -1.83 -6.22
N ILE A 239 5.75 -2.13 -5.72
CA ILE A 239 5.92 -2.74 -4.38
C ILE A 239 5.50 -1.79 -3.25
N THR A 240 5.55 -0.48 -3.50
CA THR A 240 5.17 0.56 -2.53
C THR A 240 4.16 1.54 -3.15
N PRO A 241 3.28 2.14 -2.35
CA PRO A 241 2.39 3.22 -2.80
C PRO A 241 3.12 4.55 -3.09
N LEU A 242 4.45 4.64 -2.92
CA LEU A 242 5.20 5.90 -2.98
C LEU A 242 5.06 6.63 -4.33
N LEU A 243 5.09 5.90 -5.45
CA LEU A 243 4.85 6.48 -6.78
C LEU A 243 3.44 7.09 -6.88
N GLY A 244 2.43 6.40 -6.36
CA GLY A 244 1.03 6.83 -6.40
C GLY A 244 0.78 8.05 -5.53
N LEU A 245 1.32 8.06 -4.31
CA LEU A 245 1.23 9.21 -3.39
C LEU A 245 2.04 10.41 -3.91
N LEU A 246 3.19 10.18 -4.55
CA LEU A 246 3.94 11.23 -5.25
C LEU A 246 3.12 11.82 -6.42
N ARG A 247 2.50 10.97 -7.24
CA ARG A 247 1.57 11.39 -8.30
C ARG A 247 0.44 12.26 -7.73
N TRP A 248 -0.14 11.89 -6.60
CA TRP A 248 -1.16 12.68 -5.90
C TRP A 248 -0.63 14.05 -5.48
N CYS A 249 0.47 14.11 -4.73
CA CYS A 249 1.05 15.36 -4.22
C CYS A 249 1.43 16.34 -5.35
N VAL A 250 1.95 15.84 -6.48
CA VAL A 250 2.34 16.67 -7.63
C VAL A 250 1.13 17.11 -8.48
N LYS A 251 0.15 16.23 -8.74
CA LYS A 251 -0.98 16.55 -9.64
C LYS A 251 -2.12 17.30 -8.95
N ALA A 252 -2.28 17.19 -7.62
CA ALA A 252 -3.40 17.81 -6.90
C ALA A 252 -3.56 19.33 -7.12
N PRO A 253 -2.51 20.18 -7.07
CA PRO A 253 -2.64 21.62 -7.36
C PRO A 253 -3.17 21.91 -8.77
N LEU A 254 -2.77 21.10 -9.75
CA LEU A 254 -3.18 21.23 -11.15
C LEU A 254 -4.63 20.75 -11.35
N ALA A 255 -5.05 19.71 -10.64
CA ALA A 255 -6.40 19.18 -10.69
C ALA A 255 -7.41 20.12 -10.00
N TYR A 256 -7.08 20.68 -8.84
CA TYR A 256 -7.96 21.63 -8.16
C TYR A 256 -8.25 22.86 -9.04
N GLN A 257 -7.21 23.43 -9.66
CA GLN A 257 -7.37 24.54 -10.60
C GLN A 257 -8.16 24.16 -11.87
N ARG A 258 -8.15 22.88 -12.28
CA ARG A 258 -8.99 22.36 -13.37
C ARG A 258 -10.47 22.34 -12.98
N GLY A 259 -10.80 21.79 -11.81
CA GLY A 259 -12.17 21.77 -11.28
C GLY A 259 -12.75 23.18 -11.11
N ARG A 260 -11.96 24.14 -10.59
CA ARG A 260 -12.38 25.55 -10.47
C ARG A 260 -12.76 26.19 -11.81
N LYS A 261 -12.13 25.82 -12.93
CA LYS A 261 -12.52 26.26 -14.27
C LYS A 261 -13.93 25.79 -14.65
N SER A 262 -14.33 24.59 -14.24
CA SER A 262 -15.69 24.05 -14.46
C SER A 262 -16.72 24.62 -13.48
N ALA A 263 -16.31 25.03 -12.28
CA ALA A 263 -17.18 25.68 -11.30
C ALA A 263 -17.48 27.15 -11.65
N LEU A 264 -16.50 27.88 -12.22
CA LEU A 264 -16.64 29.29 -12.59
C LEU A 264 -17.69 29.53 -13.69
N THR A 265 -17.94 28.56 -14.57
CA THR A 265 -19.07 28.60 -15.53
C THR A 265 -20.44 28.38 -14.87
N ASN A 266 -20.48 27.88 -13.63
CA ASN A 266 -21.70 27.50 -12.90
C ASN A 266 -21.94 28.37 -11.63
N GLY A 267 -21.16 29.45 -11.44
CA GLY A 267 -21.50 30.55 -10.54
C GLY A 267 -21.45 30.30 -9.03
N HIS A 268 -20.85 29.20 -8.56
CA HIS A 268 -20.68 28.95 -7.12
C HIS A 268 -19.27 29.26 -6.62
N GLY A 269 -19.18 30.00 -5.51
CA GLY A 269 -17.93 30.43 -4.90
C GLY A 269 -17.49 29.50 -3.77
N GLU A 270 -16.48 28.65 -4.03
CA GLU A 270 -15.81 27.88 -2.98
C GLU A 270 -14.45 28.51 -2.63
N SER A 271 -14.30 29.00 -1.39
CA SER A 271 -13.05 29.63 -0.92
C SER A 271 -12.46 29.01 0.35
N GLU A 272 -13.26 28.37 1.21
CA GLU A 272 -12.79 27.84 2.51
C GLU A 272 -12.41 26.35 2.45
N LYS A 273 -13.09 25.54 1.64
CA LYS A 273 -12.78 24.09 1.53
C LYS A 273 -11.44 23.81 0.85
N GLY A 274 -10.98 24.70 -0.04
CA GLY A 274 -9.75 24.50 -0.83
C GLY A 274 -8.49 24.41 0.03
N THR A 275 -8.38 25.26 1.05
CA THR A 275 -7.19 25.35 1.91
C THR A 275 -6.97 24.09 2.75
N ALA A 276 -8.04 23.48 3.26
CA ALA A 276 -7.98 22.22 4.01
C ALA A 276 -7.39 21.07 3.16
N TYR A 277 -7.77 20.97 1.88
CA TYR A 277 -7.21 19.97 0.97
C TYR A 277 -5.74 20.25 0.64
N GLU A 278 -5.37 21.52 0.45
CA GLU A 278 -3.96 21.90 0.24
C GLU A 278 -3.08 21.56 1.45
N GLU A 279 -3.58 21.69 2.68
CA GLU A 279 -2.90 21.25 3.89
C GLU A 279 -2.73 19.72 3.92
N LEU A 280 -3.77 18.94 3.62
CA LEU A 280 -3.70 17.47 3.55
C LEU A 280 -2.66 16.98 2.54
N TYR A 281 -2.66 17.53 1.31
CA TYR A 281 -1.63 17.18 0.32
C TYR A 281 -0.22 17.65 0.70
N SER A 282 -0.09 18.69 1.54
CA SER A 282 1.20 19.16 2.04
C SER A 282 1.74 18.29 3.17
N LYS A 283 0.87 17.83 4.08
CA LYS A 283 1.18 16.78 5.07
C LYS A 283 1.60 15.49 4.37
N LEU A 284 0.83 15.05 3.37
CA LEU A 284 1.13 13.85 2.59
C LEU A 284 2.48 13.95 1.88
N HIS A 285 2.77 15.10 1.27
CA HIS A 285 4.04 15.35 0.57
C HIS A 285 5.22 15.29 1.53
N LEU A 286 5.12 15.93 2.71
CA LEU A 286 6.13 15.84 3.76
C LEU A 286 6.35 14.38 4.20
N SER A 287 5.29 13.61 4.42
CA SER A 287 5.40 12.19 4.78
C SER A 287 6.08 11.35 3.70
N VAL A 288 5.78 11.59 2.41
CA VAL A 288 6.46 10.91 1.29
C VAL A 288 7.97 11.23 1.27
N LEU A 289 8.36 12.49 1.49
CA LEU A 289 9.77 12.87 1.62
C LEU A 289 10.45 12.21 2.83
N GLN A 290 9.77 12.16 3.99
CA GLN A 290 10.27 11.47 5.18
C GLN A 290 10.47 9.97 4.93
N VAL A 291 9.53 9.30 4.24
CA VAL A 291 9.66 7.87 3.94
C VAL A 291 10.81 7.59 2.96
N PHE A 292 11.11 8.46 2.00
CA PHE A 292 12.32 8.31 1.19
C PHE A 292 13.61 8.38 2.05
N LEU A 293 13.66 9.26 3.06
CA LEU A 293 14.80 9.32 4.00
C LEU A 293 14.91 8.06 4.87
N MET A 294 13.77 7.51 5.33
CA MET A 294 13.75 6.24 6.07
C MET A 294 14.16 5.05 5.21
N LEU A 295 13.75 5.05 3.93
CA LEU A 295 14.12 4.03 2.94
C LEU A 295 15.64 4.02 2.69
N GLN A 296 16.32 5.17 2.72
CA GLN A 296 17.79 5.22 2.58
C GLN A 296 18.51 4.35 3.62
N VAL A 297 18.05 4.38 4.88
CA VAL A 297 18.62 3.57 5.96
C VAL A 297 18.50 2.09 5.62
N HIS A 298 17.29 1.64 5.25
CA HIS A 298 17.04 0.24 4.93
C HIS A 298 17.77 -0.23 3.65
N LEU A 299 17.84 0.61 2.61
CA LEU A 299 18.63 0.33 1.40
C LEU A 299 20.14 0.23 1.71
N THR A 300 20.62 0.95 2.72
CA THR A 300 22.03 0.88 3.17
C THR A 300 22.28 -0.40 3.97
N GLU A 301 21.43 -0.70 4.97
CA GLU A 301 21.50 -1.92 5.79
C GLU A 301 21.48 -3.20 4.92
N GLN A 302 20.58 -3.26 3.94
CA GLN A 302 20.43 -4.42 3.05
C GLN A 302 21.42 -4.42 1.88
N ASN A 303 22.34 -3.45 1.79
CA ASN A 303 23.31 -3.30 0.68
C ASN A 303 22.64 -3.21 -0.71
N LEU A 304 21.49 -2.54 -0.78
CA LEU A 304 20.65 -2.33 -1.98
C LEU A 304 20.75 -0.92 -2.57
N ILE A 305 21.34 0.04 -1.84
CA ILE A 305 21.55 1.41 -2.32
C ILE A 305 22.34 1.41 -3.64
N GLY A 306 21.82 2.11 -4.66
CA GLY A 306 22.38 2.09 -6.01
C GLY A 306 22.12 0.81 -6.83
N ARG A 307 21.40 -0.18 -6.28
CA ARG A 307 21.11 -1.48 -6.94
C ARG A 307 19.62 -1.75 -7.15
N LEU A 308 18.75 -1.18 -6.32
CA LEU A 308 17.30 -1.35 -6.40
C LEU A 308 16.60 0.01 -6.40
N ALA A 309 16.03 0.39 -7.54
CA ALA A 309 15.12 1.53 -7.62
C ALA A 309 13.77 1.15 -7.00
N VAL A 310 13.27 1.98 -6.08
CA VAL A 310 11.90 1.91 -5.53
C VAL A 310 10.97 2.84 -6.31
N LEU A 311 11.54 3.79 -7.06
CA LEU A 311 10.86 4.67 -7.99
C LEU A 311 11.48 4.48 -9.39
N PRO A 312 10.83 3.71 -10.30
CA PRO A 312 11.35 3.48 -11.66
C PRO A 312 11.44 4.77 -12.49
N VAL A 313 12.44 4.87 -13.34
CA VAL A 313 12.69 6.08 -14.17
C VAL A 313 11.58 6.27 -15.20
N GLU A 314 11.03 5.17 -15.71
CA GLU A 314 9.90 5.11 -16.64
C GLU A 314 8.60 5.62 -15.99
N SER A 315 8.38 5.23 -14.73
CA SER A 315 7.27 5.70 -13.89
C SER A 315 7.39 7.21 -13.59
N VAL A 316 8.61 7.73 -13.42
CA VAL A 316 8.90 9.17 -13.31
C VAL A 316 8.67 9.89 -14.65
N ALA A 317 9.14 9.33 -15.76
CA ALA A 317 8.95 9.91 -17.09
C ALA A 317 7.46 10.08 -17.44
N THR A 318 6.64 9.08 -17.11
CA THR A 318 5.19 9.14 -17.26
C THR A 318 4.57 10.27 -16.41
N LEU A 319 4.98 10.41 -15.14
CA LEU A 319 4.52 11.51 -14.28
C LEU A 319 4.93 12.88 -14.83
N VAL A 320 6.16 13.02 -15.35
CA VAL A 320 6.65 14.26 -15.96
C VAL A 320 5.86 14.63 -17.21
N GLU A 321 5.56 13.68 -18.10
CA GLU A 321 4.73 13.93 -19.27
C GLU A 321 3.27 14.26 -18.90
N GLU A 322 2.69 13.56 -17.91
CA GLU A 322 1.36 13.89 -17.38
C GLU A 322 1.31 15.33 -16.85
N VAL A 323 2.33 15.76 -16.10
CA VAL A 323 2.45 17.12 -15.56
C VAL A 323 2.64 18.14 -16.69
N SER A 324 3.51 17.88 -17.67
CA SER A 324 3.68 18.75 -18.86
C SER A 324 2.33 18.99 -19.54
N ARG A 325 1.60 17.92 -19.85
CA ARG A 325 0.28 17.96 -20.50
C ARG A 325 -0.81 18.66 -19.66
N LEU A 326 -0.67 18.71 -18.33
CA LEU A 326 -1.57 19.48 -17.47
C LEU A 326 -1.17 20.96 -17.41
N CYS A 327 0.12 21.27 -17.31
CA CYS A 327 0.65 22.64 -17.37
C CYS A 327 0.32 23.31 -18.71
N GLU A 328 0.52 22.63 -19.85
CA GLU A 328 0.15 23.08 -21.19
C GLU A 328 -1.34 23.50 -21.25
N LYS A 329 -2.25 22.69 -20.68
CA LYS A 329 -3.70 22.96 -20.63
C LYS A 329 -4.10 24.10 -19.68
N LEU A 330 -3.26 24.42 -18.69
CA LEU A 330 -3.53 25.44 -17.66
C LEU A 330 -2.82 26.78 -17.93
N THR A 331 -1.80 26.80 -18.80
CA THR A 331 -1.02 27.99 -19.17
C THR A 331 -1.86 29.18 -19.69
N PRO A 332 -2.99 29.00 -20.40
CA PRO A 332 -3.85 30.13 -20.81
C PRO A 332 -4.62 30.84 -19.68
N PHE A 333 -4.43 30.44 -18.42
CA PHE A 333 -5.20 30.88 -17.26
C PHE A 333 -4.27 31.35 -16.13
N PRO A 334 -4.75 32.11 -15.12
CA PRO A 334 -3.97 32.49 -13.93
C PRO A 334 -3.76 31.28 -12.99
N ALA A 335 -3.03 30.27 -13.48
CA ALA A 335 -2.69 29.03 -12.79
C ALA A 335 -1.24 29.00 -12.26
N ALA A 336 -0.46 30.06 -12.49
CA ALA A 336 0.99 30.11 -12.25
C ALA A 336 1.42 29.58 -10.87
N ASN A 337 0.76 30.00 -9.79
CA ASN A 337 1.11 29.58 -8.43
C ASN A 337 0.90 28.06 -8.23
N HIS A 338 -0.19 27.49 -8.75
CA HIS A 338 -0.45 26.05 -8.68
C HIS A 338 0.54 25.25 -9.55
N ILE A 339 0.95 25.80 -10.69
CA ILE A 339 1.98 25.22 -11.56
C ILE A 339 3.35 25.21 -10.86
N GLN A 340 3.75 26.33 -10.23
CA GLN A 340 4.99 26.38 -9.46
C GLN A 340 4.95 25.41 -8.27
N LEU A 341 3.86 25.36 -7.49
CA LEU A 341 3.71 24.42 -6.38
C LEU A 341 3.79 22.94 -6.81
N ALA A 342 3.21 22.59 -7.97
CA ALA A 342 3.33 21.24 -8.53
C ALA A 342 4.78 20.91 -8.93
N LEU A 343 5.49 21.86 -9.57
CA LEU A 343 6.88 21.71 -9.99
C LEU A 343 7.85 21.70 -8.80
N ASP A 344 7.60 22.50 -7.75
CA ASP A 344 8.37 22.50 -6.50
C ASP A 344 8.24 21.15 -5.77
N ARG A 345 7.01 20.62 -5.64
CA ARG A 345 6.80 19.28 -5.05
C ARG A 345 7.50 18.20 -5.86
N LEU A 346 7.41 18.26 -7.20
CA LEU A 346 8.11 17.33 -8.09
C LEU A 346 9.64 17.43 -7.90
N ALA A 347 10.21 18.64 -7.91
CA ALA A 347 11.64 18.87 -7.74
C ALA A 347 12.16 18.36 -6.38
N GLN A 348 11.43 18.63 -5.28
CA GLN A 348 11.78 18.13 -3.94
C GLN A 348 11.79 16.60 -3.89
N ALA A 349 10.76 15.95 -4.45
CA ALA A 349 10.67 14.51 -4.46
C ALA A 349 11.77 13.86 -5.30
N LEU A 350 12.07 14.40 -6.49
CA LEU A 350 13.17 13.95 -7.34
C LEU A 350 14.52 14.10 -6.62
N GLN A 351 14.77 15.26 -5.99
CA GLN A 351 16.01 15.53 -5.25
C GLN A 351 16.21 14.54 -4.10
N VAL A 352 15.16 14.31 -3.28
CA VAL A 352 15.25 13.39 -2.15
C VAL A 352 15.35 11.94 -2.63
N ALA A 353 14.54 11.50 -3.60
CA ALA A 353 14.59 10.14 -4.12
C ALA A 353 15.94 9.79 -4.77
N MET A 354 16.60 10.75 -5.44
CA MET A 354 17.96 10.56 -5.95
C MET A 354 19.00 10.52 -4.82
N ALA A 355 18.91 11.42 -3.85
CA ALA A 355 19.85 11.48 -2.72
C ALA A 355 19.77 10.25 -1.79
N THR A 356 18.60 9.62 -1.70
CA THR A 356 18.35 8.41 -0.90
C THR A 356 18.61 7.11 -1.65
N GLY A 357 18.89 7.18 -2.96
CA GLY A 357 19.07 6.01 -3.83
C GLY A 357 17.77 5.30 -4.22
N ALA A 358 16.60 5.88 -3.92
CA ALA A 358 15.30 5.34 -4.30
C ALA A 358 14.99 5.51 -5.80
N LEU A 359 15.54 6.55 -6.44
CA LEU A 359 15.49 6.82 -7.88
C LEU A 359 16.90 6.76 -8.47
N LEU A 360 17.13 5.80 -9.37
CA LEU A 360 18.42 5.58 -10.03
C LEU A 360 18.45 6.26 -11.41
N CYS A 361 18.73 7.56 -11.43
CA CYS A 361 18.67 8.41 -12.64
C CYS A 361 19.90 9.33 -12.70
N ALA A 362 20.52 9.53 -13.87
CA ALA A 362 21.59 10.52 -14.02
C ALA A 362 21.00 11.93 -14.23
N ARG A 363 21.77 12.98 -13.92
CA ARG A 363 21.29 14.37 -14.11
C ARG A 363 21.08 14.74 -15.59
N GLU A 364 21.76 14.10 -16.52
CA GLU A 364 21.54 14.32 -17.97
C GLU A 364 20.20 13.72 -18.43
N ASP A 365 19.88 12.51 -17.96
CA ASP A 365 18.57 11.89 -18.16
C ASP A 365 17.47 12.76 -17.54
N LEU A 366 17.66 13.24 -16.31
CA LEU A 366 16.71 14.10 -15.62
C LEU A 366 16.46 15.41 -16.38
N ARG A 367 17.51 16.06 -16.92
CA ARG A 367 17.37 17.24 -17.78
C ARG A 367 16.57 16.93 -19.04
N THR A 368 16.82 15.77 -19.64
CA THR A 368 16.12 15.33 -20.85
C THR A 368 14.64 15.08 -20.58
N LEU A 369 14.31 14.38 -19.48
CA LEU A 369 12.94 14.15 -19.02
C LEU A 369 12.21 15.47 -18.72
N CYS A 370 12.81 16.32 -17.88
CA CYS A 370 12.17 17.57 -17.43
C CYS A 370 12.22 18.72 -18.45
N SER A 371 12.89 18.55 -19.60
CA SER A 371 13.09 19.58 -20.64
C SER A 371 11.80 20.24 -21.16
N ARG A 372 10.66 19.53 -21.12
CA ARG A 372 9.35 20.03 -21.55
C ARG A 372 8.58 20.81 -20.49
N LEU A 373 9.02 20.78 -19.22
CA LEU A 373 8.29 21.41 -18.12
C LEU A 373 8.47 22.94 -18.13
N PRO A 374 7.47 23.71 -17.64
CA PRO A 374 7.63 25.15 -17.44
C PRO A 374 8.79 25.49 -16.51
N HIS A 375 9.36 26.69 -16.67
CA HIS A 375 10.46 27.15 -15.79
C HIS A 375 10.04 27.16 -14.32
N ASN A 376 10.82 26.48 -13.48
CA ASN A 376 10.71 26.49 -12.03
C ASN A 376 12.13 26.52 -11.43
N ASN A 377 12.36 27.42 -10.46
CA ASN A 377 13.69 27.68 -9.92
C ASN A 377 14.28 26.48 -9.17
N LEU A 378 13.45 25.72 -8.45
CA LEU A 378 13.91 24.58 -7.66
C LEU A 378 14.27 23.39 -8.55
N LEU A 379 13.44 23.09 -9.56
CA LEU A 379 13.72 22.04 -10.54
C LEU A 379 15.01 22.32 -11.33
N GLN A 380 15.24 23.58 -11.73
CA GLN A 380 16.50 23.99 -12.36
C GLN A 380 17.71 23.80 -11.44
N LEU A 381 17.58 24.08 -10.13
CA LEU A 381 18.64 23.82 -9.15
C LEU A 381 18.93 22.30 -9.00
N VAL A 382 17.90 21.46 -8.96
CA VAL A 382 18.03 19.99 -8.86
C VAL A 382 18.75 19.41 -10.10
N MET A 383 18.40 19.90 -11.28
CA MET A 383 19.06 19.54 -12.55
C MET A 383 20.49 20.08 -12.67
N SER A 384 20.80 21.21 -12.04
CA SER A 384 22.09 21.92 -12.19
C SER A 384 23.09 21.71 -11.03
N GLY A 385 22.68 21.01 -9.97
CA GLY A 385 23.50 20.85 -8.77
C GLY A 385 24.86 20.18 -8.99
N PRO A 386 25.83 20.35 -8.07
CA PRO A 386 27.18 19.83 -8.20
C PRO A 386 27.18 18.29 -8.30
N VAL A 387 27.93 17.76 -9.26
CA VAL A 387 28.06 16.31 -9.46
C VAL A 387 28.93 15.74 -8.35
N VAL A 388 28.34 14.96 -7.44
CA VAL A 388 29.09 14.18 -6.46
C VAL A 388 29.65 12.95 -7.16
N GLN A 389 30.76 13.15 -7.88
CA GLN A 389 31.57 12.03 -8.36
C GLN A 389 32.17 11.31 -7.15
N PRO A 390 32.04 9.98 -7.03
CA PRO A 390 32.85 9.22 -6.07
C PRO A 390 34.33 9.42 -6.42
N PRO A 391 35.20 9.81 -5.47
CA PRO A 391 36.62 9.94 -5.75
C PRO A 391 37.21 8.56 -6.10
N PRO A 392 38.12 8.45 -7.08
CA PRO A 392 38.49 7.17 -7.72
C PRO A 392 39.18 6.13 -6.82
N HIS A 393 39.44 6.46 -5.55
CA HIS A 393 40.20 5.64 -4.59
C HIS A 393 39.53 5.52 -3.20
N SER A 394 38.26 5.90 -3.03
CA SER A 394 37.53 5.62 -1.78
C SER A 394 36.96 4.21 -1.74
N GLY A 395 37.14 3.51 -0.61
CA GLY A 395 36.42 2.28 -0.27
C GLY A 395 34.91 2.50 -0.07
N PRO A 396 34.16 1.48 0.40
CA PRO A 396 32.70 1.53 0.47
C PRO A 396 32.19 2.75 1.27
N PHE A 397 31.27 3.47 0.63
CA PHE A 397 30.62 4.73 1.02
C PHE A 397 30.70 5.12 2.51
N GLN A 398 31.44 6.20 2.79
CA GLN A 398 31.18 7.05 3.96
C GLN A 398 29.95 7.93 3.68
N PRO A 399 28.98 8.04 4.61
CA PRO A 399 27.81 8.90 4.41
C PRO A 399 28.20 10.37 4.59
N ASN A 400 28.35 11.08 3.48
CA ASN A 400 28.77 12.47 3.49
C ASN A 400 27.65 13.38 4.03
N MET A 401 27.87 14.00 5.19
CA MET A 401 26.98 15.00 5.77
C MET A 401 26.78 16.18 4.80
N TYR A 402 25.54 16.66 4.67
CA TYR A 402 25.26 17.90 3.96
C TYR A 402 25.96 19.08 4.67
N PRO A 403 26.79 19.89 3.99
CA PRO A 403 27.34 21.08 4.60
C PRO A 403 26.23 22.13 4.79
N HIS A 404 25.99 22.52 6.05
CA HIS A 404 24.97 23.53 6.37
C HIS A 404 25.30 24.89 5.72
N ILE A 405 24.39 25.38 4.88
CA ILE A 405 24.57 26.67 4.18
C ILE A 405 24.20 27.82 5.13
N HIS A 406 25.19 28.28 5.89
CA HIS A 406 25.16 29.56 6.60
C HIS A 406 26.39 30.39 6.22
N PRO A 407 26.23 31.66 5.76
CA PRO A 407 27.35 32.50 5.37
C PRO A 407 28.09 33.03 6.61
N GLY A 408 29.13 32.31 7.03
CA GLY A 408 30.02 32.72 8.12
C GLY A 408 30.78 34.01 7.76
N ARG A 409 30.65 35.04 8.60
CA ARG A 409 31.37 36.32 8.47
C ARG A 409 32.89 36.09 8.67
N PRO A 410 33.78 36.74 7.91
CA PRO A 410 35.18 36.34 7.86
C PRO A 410 36.00 36.68 9.10
N SER A 411 36.64 35.65 9.65
CA SER A 411 37.99 35.57 10.24
C SER A 411 38.51 36.65 11.21
N THR A 412 39.09 36.20 12.33
CA THR A 412 40.42 36.69 12.75
C THR A 412 41.11 35.70 13.69
N LEU A 413 41.99 34.86 13.14
CA LEU A 413 43.31 34.44 13.65
C LEU A 413 43.75 33.12 12.98
N SER A 414 45.07 32.88 12.95
CA SER A 414 45.74 31.91 12.06
C SER A 414 46.54 30.84 12.84
N PRO A 415 47.14 29.82 12.19
CA PRO A 415 47.15 28.47 12.73
C PRO A 415 48.49 28.01 13.30
N HIS A 416 48.46 26.92 14.07
CA HIS A 416 49.60 26.01 14.22
C HIS A 416 49.19 24.55 14.06
N SER A 417 49.97 23.83 13.28
CA SER A 417 49.89 22.38 13.04
C SER A 417 51.14 21.69 13.70
N PRO A 418 51.43 20.39 13.50
CA PRO A 418 51.18 19.41 14.56
C PRO A 418 52.45 18.61 14.97
N HIS A 419 52.25 17.37 15.46
CA HIS A 419 53.26 16.31 15.76
C HIS A 419 53.88 16.32 17.18
N PRO A 420 54.38 15.16 17.71
CA PRO A 420 53.92 13.78 17.47
C PRO A 420 53.77 12.89 18.74
N VAL A 421 53.14 11.74 18.49
CA VAL A 421 53.05 10.46 19.26
C VAL A 421 54.19 10.14 20.26
N LEU A 422 53.83 9.62 21.44
CA LEU A 422 54.55 8.54 22.14
C LEU A 422 53.60 7.70 23.04
N SER A 423 53.95 6.43 23.29
CA SER A 423 53.25 5.41 24.11
C SER A 423 54.33 4.70 25.00
N PRO A 424 54.06 3.80 25.98
CA PRO A 424 52.86 2.95 26.21
C PRO A 424 52.41 2.77 27.70
N HIS A 425 51.62 1.71 27.98
CA HIS A 425 51.04 1.32 29.30
C HIS A 425 52.05 0.83 30.37
N PRO A 426 51.61 0.67 31.65
CA PRO A 426 51.26 -0.68 32.13
C PRO A 426 50.06 -0.83 33.12
N THR A 427 49.19 -1.82 32.85
CA THR A 427 48.48 -2.79 33.75
C THR A 427 47.92 -2.45 35.16
N HIS A 428 46.58 -2.60 35.30
CA HIS A 428 45.82 -3.35 36.35
C HIS A 428 45.91 -2.95 37.87
N PRO A 429 45.05 -3.47 38.80
CA PRO A 429 43.93 -4.42 38.66
C PRO A 429 42.55 -3.85 39.13
N ALA A 430 41.55 -4.72 39.34
CA ALA A 430 40.15 -4.36 39.64
C ALA A 430 39.67 -4.79 41.05
N LEU A 431 38.62 -4.14 41.56
CA LEU A 431 37.78 -4.61 42.68
C LEU A 431 36.29 -4.28 42.45
N SER A 432 35.42 -5.10 43.05
CA SER A 432 33.94 -4.99 43.09
C SER A 432 33.47 -5.68 44.41
N PRO A 433 32.19 -6.04 44.64
CA PRO A 433 30.91 -5.34 44.42
C PRO A 433 29.99 -5.34 45.68
N HIS A 434 29.14 -4.32 45.88
CA HIS A 434 27.90 -4.43 46.71
C HIS A 434 26.82 -3.52 46.10
N ARG A 435 25.66 -4.04 45.65
CA ARG A 435 24.43 -4.53 46.34
C ARG A 435 23.44 -3.40 46.74
N PRO A 436 22.12 -3.67 46.83
CA PRO A 436 21.11 -2.71 46.37
C PRO A 436 20.19 -2.16 47.48
N LEU A 437 19.30 -1.23 47.10
CA LEU A 437 18.15 -0.79 47.92
C LEU A 437 16.83 -1.05 47.19
N THR A 438 15.80 -1.41 47.95
CA THR A 438 14.49 -1.85 47.47
C THR A 438 13.36 -0.94 47.96
N ALA A 439 12.37 -0.74 47.08
CA ALA A 439 10.94 -0.49 47.32
C ALA A 439 10.46 0.15 48.65
N HIS A 440 9.70 1.24 48.50
CA HIS A 440 8.58 1.57 49.40
C HIS A 440 7.29 1.77 48.58
N ALA A 441 6.13 1.59 49.19
CA ALA A 441 4.81 1.60 48.56
C ALA A 441 3.71 2.12 49.52
N ALA A 442 2.46 2.15 49.04
CA ALA A 442 1.23 2.78 49.56
C ALA A 442 1.01 4.23 49.04
N HIS A 443 0.00 4.56 48.22
CA HIS A 443 -1.47 4.29 48.20
C HIS A 443 -2.29 5.36 48.96
N PRO A 444 -3.58 5.61 48.63
CA PRO A 444 -4.38 5.16 47.48
C PRO A 444 -4.58 6.34 46.46
N SER A 445 -5.64 6.57 45.66
CA SER A 445 -6.94 5.93 45.36
C SER A 445 -7.50 6.35 43.96
N LEU A 446 -8.69 5.82 43.63
CA LEU A 446 -9.71 6.27 42.65
C LEU A 446 -9.59 5.90 41.16
N SER A 447 -10.49 4.99 40.78
CA SER A 447 -10.92 4.65 39.41
C SER A 447 -12.35 4.11 39.45
N PRO A 448 -13.23 4.42 38.48
CA PRO A 448 -14.39 3.57 38.25
C PRO A 448 -14.72 3.26 36.77
N HIS A 449 -15.16 2.01 36.56
CA HIS A 449 -15.99 1.49 35.45
C HIS A 449 -15.49 1.54 33.99
N ALA A 450 -14.99 0.38 33.54
CA ALA A 450 -15.28 -0.13 32.21
C ALA A 450 -16.74 -0.66 32.13
N PHE A 451 -17.31 -0.74 30.92
CA PHE A 451 -18.64 -1.30 30.67
C PHE A 451 -18.61 -2.37 29.56
N HIS A 452 -18.99 -3.60 29.89
CA HIS A 452 -19.49 -4.59 28.94
C HIS A 452 -21.02 -4.55 28.93
N PRO A 453 -21.64 -4.80 27.77
CA PRO A 453 -22.96 -5.42 27.71
C PRO A 453 -22.89 -6.78 26.99
N ALA A 454 -23.28 -7.85 27.69
CA ALA A 454 -23.55 -9.15 27.11
C ALA A 454 -25.04 -9.50 27.26
N ALA A 455 -25.53 -10.41 26.40
CA ALA A 455 -26.83 -11.10 26.53
C ALA A 455 -28.11 -10.23 26.63
N MET A 456 -28.60 -9.74 25.49
CA MET A 456 -30.05 -9.49 25.31
C MET A 456 -30.73 -10.80 24.88
N ALA A 457 -31.28 -11.55 25.85
CA ALA A 457 -32.08 -12.74 25.56
C ALA A 457 -33.56 -12.37 25.36
N PHE A 458 -34.10 -12.58 24.16
CA PHE A 458 -35.53 -12.38 23.89
C PHE A 458 -36.37 -13.61 24.29
N PRO A 459 -37.48 -13.43 25.04
CA PRO A 459 -38.30 -14.55 25.50
C PRO A 459 -39.19 -15.12 24.38
N TYR A 460 -39.15 -16.44 24.23
CA TYR A 460 -39.99 -17.20 23.31
C TYR A 460 -41.47 -17.11 23.71
N ARG A 461 -42.36 -16.73 22.78
CA ARG A 461 -43.82 -16.85 22.94
C ARG A 461 -44.38 -17.82 21.89
N PRO A 462 -44.98 -18.95 22.29
CA PRO A 462 -45.71 -19.80 21.36
C PRO A 462 -47.06 -19.16 21.00
N ILE A 463 -47.47 -19.32 19.74
CA ILE A 463 -48.84 -19.12 19.26
C ILE A 463 -49.33 -20.48 18.73
N ARG A 464 -50.62 -20.75 18.89
CA ARG A 464 -51.29 -21.99 18.45
C ARG A 464 -51.77 -21.87 17.01
#